data_AF-A0A382ZGY0-F1
#
_entry.id   AF-A0A382ZGY0-F1
#
_cell.length_a   1.000
_cell.length_b   1.000
_cell.length_c   1.000
_cell.angle_alpha   90.00
_cell.angle_beta   90.00
_cell.angle_gamma   90.00
#
_symmetry.space_group_name_H-M   'P 1'
#
loop_
_entity.id
_entity.type
_entity.pdbx_description
1 polymer ?
#
loop_
_entity_poly.entity_id
_entity_poly.type
_entity_poly.pdbx_seq_one_letter_code
_entity_poly.pdbx_strand_id
1 'polypeptide(L)'
;MLISCTSCHSKYLVNSADLKPDGRTVQCANCGYQWHQESFLNEEGEILTSSAPSTSTNSQMEEKESNLPTPNLPSTYVKEQKVSVLNSILVVLFVIILL
;
A
#
# COMPACT_ATOMS: atom_id res chain seq x y z
N MET A 1 3.56 -2.19 -4.54
CA MET A 1 4.06 -1.94 -5.92
C MET A 1 3.12 -1.01 -6.68
N LEU A 2 3.58 -0.41 -7.77
CA LEU A 2 2.79 0.48 -8.62
C LEU A 2 2.47 -0.23 -9.94
N ILE A 3 1.21 -0.25 -10.36
CA ILE A 3 0.77 -0.78 -11.65
C ILE A 3 0.11 0.31 -12.48
N SER A 4 0.14 0.19 -13.80
CA SER A 4 -0.43 1.18 -14.72
C SER A 4 -1.36 0.53 -15.72
N CYS A 5 -2.53 1.12 -15.96
CA CYS A 5 -3.46 0.65 -16.97
C CYS A 5 -2.95 1.02 -18.37
N THR A 6 -2.88 0.06 -19.29
CA THR A 6 -2.46 0.29 -20.68
C THR A 6 -3.50 1.03 -21.53
N SER A 7 -4.77 1.01 -21.13
CA SER A 7 -5.86 1.67 -21.87
C SER A 7 -5.95 3.17 -21.55
N CYS A 8 -5.88 3.55 -20.28
CA CYS A 8 -6.11 4.94 -19.84
C CYS A 8 -4.93 5.57 -19.08
N HIS A 9 -3.79 4.87 -18.96
CA HIS A 9 -2.56 5.34 -18.31
C HIS A 9 -2.69 5.74 -16.83
N SER A 10 -3.80 5.36 -16.18
CA SER A 10 -3.99 5.58 -14.74
C SER A 10 -3.07 4.66 -13.93
N LYS A 11 -2.45 5.22 -12.89
CA LYS A 11 -1.51 4.54 -11.99
C LYS A 11 -2.19 4.16 -10.68
N TYR A 12 -1.91 2.96 -10.17
CA TYR A 12 -2.50 2.43 -8.94
C TYR A 12 -1.42 1.87 -8.02
N LEU A 13 -1.48 2.24 -6.75
CA LEU A 13 -0.68 1.62 -5.70
C LEU A 13 -1.42 0.38 -5.19
N VAL A 14 -0.78 -0.78 -5.31
CA VAL A 14 -1.34 -2.07 -4.89
C VAL A 14 -0.37 -2.80 -3.97
N ASN A 15 -0.90 -3.63 -3.06
CA ASN A 15 -0.07 -4.46 -2.20
C ASN A 15 0.59 -5.58 -3.02
N SER A 16 1.91 -5.74 -2.90
CA SER A 16 2.65 -6.79 -3.58
C SER A 16 2.14 -8.20 -3.24
N ALA A 17 1.61 -8.39 -2.03
CA ALA A 17 1.02 -9.65 -1.60
C ALA A 17 -0.28 -10.02 -2.34
N ASP A 18 -1.00 -9.04 -2.91
CA ASP A 18 -2.31 -9.30 -3.53
C ASP A 18 -2.18 -9.99 -4.89
N LEU A 19 -1.11 -9.71 -5.63
CA LEU A 19 -0.91 -10.27 -6.96
C LEU A 19 -0.44 -11.72 -6.96
N LYS A 20 0.07 -12.24 -5.84
CA LYS A 20 0.69 -13.59 -5.73
C LYS A 20 1.88 -13.80 -6.68
N PRO A 21 2.77 -14.77 -6.40
CA PRO A 21 3.90 -15.08 -7.29
C PRO A 21 3.50 -15.38 -8.74
N ASP A 22 2.39 -16.12 -8.92
CA ASP A 22 1.86 -16.53 -10.23
C ASP A 22 1.15 -15.40 -11.01
N GLY A 23 1.10 -14.18 -10.46
CA GLY A 23 0.35 -13.07 -11.02
C GLY A 23 -1.16 -13.17 -10.79
N ARG A 24 -1.87 -12.11 -11.19
CA ARG A 24 -3.33 -12.00 -11.03
C ARG A 24 -3.94 -11.14 -12.14
N THR A 25 -5.15 -11.50 -12.57
CA THR A 25 -6.00 -10.63 -13.40
C THR A 25 -6.56 -9.47 -12.57
N VAL A 26 -6.28 -8.24 -13.01
CA VAL A 26 -6.71 -7.01 -12.37
C VAL A 26 -7.62 -6.21 -13.29
N GLN A 27 -8.47 -5.35 -12.71
CA GLN A 27 -9.38 -4.47 -13.43
C GLN A 27 -9.07 -3.01 -13.12
N CYS A 28 -9.06 -2.16 -14.15
CA CYS A 28 -8.90 -0.72 -14.00
C CYS A 28 -10.17 -0.09 -13.41
N ALA A 29 -10.03 0.64 -12.30
CA ALA A 29 -11.15 1.36 -11.69
C ALA A 29 -11.62 2.58 -12.50
N ASN A 30 -10.82 3.09 -13.43
CA ASN A 30 -11.14 4.27 -14.24
C ASN A 30 -11.87 3.91 -15.55
N CYS A 31 -11.42 2.88 -16.27
CA CYS A 31 -11.99 2.50 -17.58
C CYS A 31 -12.58 1.07 -17.63
N GLY A 32 -12.41 0.26 -16.58
CA GLY A 32 -12.91 -1.11 -16.55
C GLY A 32 -12.09 -2.14 -17.33
N TYR A 33 -11.02 -1.73 -18.02
CA TYR A 33 -10.12 -2.63 -18.74
C TYR A 33 -9.48 -3.65 -17.81
N GLN A 34 -9.42 -4.91 -18.24
CA GLN A 34 -8.85 -6.02 -17.47
C GLN A 34 -7.58 -6.53 -18.13
N TRP A 35 -6.55 -6.79 -17.32
CA TRP A 35 -5.30 -7.38 -17.81
C TRP A 35 -4.68 -8.31 -16.76
N HIS A 36 -3.79 -9.19 -17.20
CA HIS A 36 -3.02 -10.05 -16.31
C HIS A 36 -1.76 -9.31 -15.86
N GLN A 37 -1.56 -9.18 -14.56
CA GLN A 37 -0.40 -8.54 -13.97
C GLN A 37 0.48 -9.60 -13.32
N GLU A 38 1.68 -9.77 -13.88
CA GLU A 38 2.75 -10.60 -13.32
C GLU A 38 3.34 -9.94 -12.07
N SER A 39 3.86 -10.75 -11.15
CA SER A 39 4.52 -10.26 -9.94
C SER A 39 6.04 -10.26 -10.13
N PHE A 40 6.69 -9.17 -9.74
CA PHE A 40 8.14 -8.99 -9.86
C PHE A 40 8.94 -9.69 -8.73
N LEU A 41 8.34 -10.65 -8.03
CA LEU A 41 8.99 -11.32 -6.88
C LEU A 41 9.79 -12.57 -7.26
N ASN A 42 9.97 -12.84 -8.56
CA ASN A 42 10.72 -14.00 -9.05
C ASN A 42 12.11 -13.62 -9.57
N GLU A 43 12.83 -12.71 -8.89
CA GLU A 43 14.14 -12.23 -9.35
C GLU A 43 15.16 -12.13 -8.21
N GLU A 44 15.27 -13.16 -7.39
CA GLU A 44 16.50 -13.47 -6.64
C GLU A 44 17.33 -14.50 -7.42
N GLY A 45 17.85 -14.04 -8.56
CA GLY A 45 18.70 -14.80 -9.46
C GLY A 45 19.04 -13.95 -10.66
N GLU A 46 20.10 -13.13 -10.51
CA GLU A 46 20.79 -12.35 -11.53
C GLU A 46 20.58 -12.88 -12.96
N ILE A 47 20.19 -12.03 -13.93
CA ILE A 47 21.01 -11.67 -15.11
C ILE A 47 20.51 -10.34 -15.70
N LEU A 48 21.41 -9.37 -15.74
CA LEU A 48 21.36 -8.15 -16.56
C LEU A 48 21.06 -8.47 -18.03
N THR A 49 19.95 -8.01 -18.61
CA THR A 49 19.93 -7.69 -20.05
C THR A 49 19.05 -6.48 -20.35
N SER A 50 19.76 -5.46 -20.82
CA SER A 50 19.34 -4.20 -21.42
C SER A 50 18.18 -4.30 -22.41
N SER A 51 17.15 -3.47 -22.18
CA SER A 51 16.43 -2.78 -23.27
C SER A 51 15.81 -1.49 -22.74
N ALA A 52 16.65 -0.53 -22.39
CA ALA A 52 16.23 0.86 -22.19
C ALA A 52 16.27 1.59 -23.54
N PRO A 53 15.17 2.22 -24.01
CA PRO A 53 15.29 3.32 -24.96
C PRO A 53 15.75 4.56 -24.20
N SER A 54 16.81 5.17 -24.70
CA SER A 54 17.36 6.43 -24.22
C SER A 54 16.37 7.59 -24.42
N THR A 55 16.15 8.39 -23.38
CA THR A 55 15.93 9.84 -23.54
C THR A 55 16.72 10.56 -22.47
N SER A 56 17.78 11.21 -22.91
CA SER A 56 18.71 12.04 -22.18
C SER A 56 18.19 13.47 -22.03
N THR A 57 18.43 14.05 -20.83
CA THR A 57 18.85 15.46 -20.62
C THR A 57 17.75 16.53 -20.79
N ASN A 58 17.54 17.53 -19.93
CA ASN A 58 18.08 17.96 -18.63
C ASN A 58 17.24 19.20 -18.22
N SER A 59 17.11 19.45 -16.91
CA SER A 59 17.25 20.78 -16.26
C SER A 59 16.18 21.07 -15.19
N GLN A 60 16.68 21.04 -13.96
CA GLN A 60 16.55 22.05 -12.90
C GLN A 60 15.21 22.26 -12.17
N MET A 61 15.37 22.18 -10.85
CA MET A 61 14.56 22.68 -9.74
C MET A 61 13.63 23.84 -10.09
N GLU A 62 12.36 23.69 -9.68
CA GLU A 62 11.61 24.78 -9.07
C GLU A 62 10.86 24.23 -7.84
N GLU A 63 11.24 24.75 -6.67
CA GLU A 63 10.37 24.79 -5.50
C GLU A 63 9.10 25.54 -5.89
N LYS A 64 7.95 24.86 -5.84
CA LYS A 64 6.68 25.55 -5.73
C LYS A 64 5.74 24.76 -4.86
N GLU A 65 5.65 25.25 -3.62
CA GLU A 65 4.64 24.95 -2.63
C GLU A 65 3.24 25.10 -3.25
N SER A 66 2.70 24.00 -3.78
CA SER A 66 1.31 23.92 -4.22
C SER A 66 0.50 23.33 -3.08
N ASN A 67 -0.35 24.18 -2.50
CA ASN A 67 -1.44 23.85 -1.60
C ASN A 67 -2.34 22.75 -2.20
N LEU A 68 -1.93 21.48 -2.04
CA LEU A 68 -2.75 20.33 -2.35
C LEU A 68 -3.21 19.75 -1.01
N PRO A 69 -4.52 19.47 -0.82
CA PRO A 69 -4.97 18.69 0.32
C PRO A 69 -4.18 17.40 0.29
N THR A 70 -3.32 17.16 1.28
CA THR A 70 -2.71 15.84 1.47
C THR A 70 -3.86 14.85 1.44
N PRO A 71 -3.91 13.92 0.46
CA PRO A 71 -4.88 12.85 0.50
C PRO A 71 -4.55 12.09 1.77
N ASN A 72 -5.36 12.31 2.81
CA ASN A 72 -5.27 11.56 4.05
C ASN A 72 -5.21 10.09 3.64
N LEU A 73 -4.06 9.46 3.92
CA LEU A 73 -3.86 8.05 3.63
C LEU A 73 -5.05 7.28 4.20
N PRO A 74 -5.49 6.19 3.55
CA PRO A 74 -6.54 5.35 4.08
C PRO A 74 -6.06 4.77 5.41
N SER A 75 -6.32 5.50 6.50
CA SER A 75 -6.12 5.05 7.85
C SER A 75 -7.14 3.96 8.08
N THR A 76 -6.67 2.72 8.13
CA THR A 76 -7.51 1.61 8.55
C THR A 76 -7.93 1.89 9.99
N TYR A 77 -9.21 2.13 10.20
CA TYR A 77 -9.77 2.41 11.52
C TYR A 77 -9.59 1.19 12.43
N VAL A 78 -8.68 1.27 13.40
CA VAL A 78 -8.55 0.27 14.47
C VAL A 78 -9.57 0.64 15.54
N LYS A 79 -10.57 -0.22 15.72
CA LYS A 79 -11.57 -0.01 16.76
C LYS A 79 -10.93 -0.28 18.12
N GLU A 80 -10.88 0.75 18.97
CA GLU A 80 -10.40 0.62 20.34
C GLU A 80 -11.21 -0.44 21.10
N GLN A 81 -10.51 -1.42 21.68
CA GLN A 81 -11.14 -2.50 22.43
C GLN A 81 -11.52 -1.98 23.82
N LYS A 82 -12.82 -1.79 24.07
CA LYS A 82 -13.31 -1.33 25.38
C LYS A 82 -13.05 -2.40 26.45
N VAL A 83 -12.04 -2.20 27.29
CA VAL A 83 -11.76 -3.07 28.43
C VAL A 83 -12.87 -2.94 29.48
N SER A 84 -13.24 -4.06 30.11
CA SER A 84 -14.26 -4.07 31.16
C SER A 84 -13.66 -3.59 32.48
N VAL A 85 -13.95 -2.32 32.83
CA VAL A 85 -13.47 -1.65 34.06
C VAL A 85 -13.87 -2.42 35.33
N LEU A 86 -14.98 -3.16 35.29
CA LEU A 86 -15.50 -3.91 36.44
C LEU A 86 -14.54 -5.03 36.88
N ASN A 87 -13.97 -5.78 35.92
CA ASN A 87 -13.00 -6.84 36.25
C ASN A 87 -11.72 -6.24 36.83
N SER A 88 -11.30 -5.06 36.35
CA SER A 88 -10.15 -4.36 36.91
C SER A 88 -10.36 -3.95 38.37
N ILE A 89 -11.57 -3.49 38.73
CA ILE A 89 -11.90 -3.06 40.09
C ILE A 89 -11.96 -4.25 41.05
N LEU A 90 -12.56 -5.37 40.62
CA LEU A 90 -12.68 -6.58 41.46
C LEU A 90 -11.31 -7.15 41.86
N VAL A 91 -10.34 -7.15 40.94
CA VAL A 91 -8.99 -7.63 41.22
C VAL A 91 -8.30 -6.76 42.27
N VAL A 92 -8.43 -5.43 42.17
CA VAL A 92 -7.83 -4.51 43.15
C VAL A 92 -8.44 -4.68 44.53
N LEU A 93 -9.77 -4.80 44.63
CA LEU A 93 -10.45 -5.05 45.91
C LEU A 93 -10.02 -6.37 46.54
N PHE A 94 -9.89 -7.44 45.73
CA PHE A 94 -9.47 -8.73 46.23
C PHE A 94 -8.07 -8.68 46.85
N VAL A 95 -7.13 -7.97 46.22
CA VAL A 95 -5.77 -7.79 46.76
C VAL A 95 -5.80 -7.01 48.08
N ILE A 96 -6.63 -5.98 48.21
CA ILE A 96 -6.77 -5.19 49.44
C ILE A 96 -7.37 -6.04 50.58
N ILE A 97 -8.32 -6.92 50.28
CA ILE A 97 -8.96 -7.78 51.28
C ILE A 97 -8.02 -8.88 51.79
N LEU A 98 -7.05 -9.30 50.97
CA LEU A 98 -6.06 -10.31 51.33
C LEU A 98 -4.79 -9.77 52.00
N LEU A 99 -4.69 -8.45 52.17
CA LEU A 99 -3.63 -7.74 52.90
C LEU A 99 -4.07 -7.45 54.34
#